data_AF-A0A6M3L9S7-F1
#
_entry.id   AF-A0A6M3L9S7-F1
#
_cell.length_a   1.000
_cell.length_b   1.000
_cell.length_c   1.000
_cell.angle_alpha   90.00
_cell.angle_beta   90.00
_cell.angle_gamma   90.00
#
_symmetry.space_group_name_H-M   'P 1'
#
loop_
_entity.id
_entity.type
_entity.pdbx_description
1 polymer ?
#
loop_
_entity_poly.entity_id
_entity_poly.type
_entity_poly.pdbx_seq_one_letter_code
_entity_poly.pdbx_strand_id
1 'polypeptide(L)'
;MTKENKKFKPKENMVKAMEYMQDVDYRCSIKVMCEAVGMAERGYYYWFKNPEFCRWWIDEADAHFARSIPYVKAAMYASATGEKVQGSPKDREMLLQRYDEGFMPKSKREISGDVGKVLNALQEKAGE
;
A
#
# COMPACT_ATOMS: atom_id res chain seq x y z
N MET A 1 25.69 1.36 27.01
CA MET A 1 24.28 1.10 27.40
C MET A 1 23.44 1.09 26.15
N THR A 2 23.21 -0.09 25.58
CA THR A 2 22.24 -0.29 24.50
C THR A 2 20.85 0.00 25.06
N LYS A 3 20.21 1.09 24.61
CA LYS A 3 18.80 1.34 24.92
C LYS A 3 18.02 0.11 24.44
N GLU A 4 17.46 -0.65 25.36
CA GLU A 4 16.45 -1.65 25.03
C GLU A 4 15.38 -0.96 24.19
N ASN A 5 15.23 -1.39 22.94
CA ASN A 5 14.16 -0.96 22.07
C ASN A 5 12.86 -1.42 22.72
N LYS A 6 12.22 -0.54 23.50
CA LYS A 6 10.87 -0.80 24.03
C LYS A 6 9.94 -0.90 22.83
N LYS A 7 9.65 -2.13 22.41
CA LYS A 7 8.67 -2.43 21.35
C LYS A 7 7.38 -1.72 21.71
N PHE A 8 6.85 -0.93 20.78
CA PHE A 8 5.57 -0.27 20.95
C PHE A 8 4.49 -1.28 21.33
N LYS A 9 3.68 -0.92 22.33
CA LYS A 9 2.55 -1.73 22.80
C LYS A 9 1.27 -0.91 22.59
N PRO A 10 0.37 -1.31 21.69
CA PRO A 10 -0.87 -0.60 21.47
C PRO A 10 -1.73 -0.65 22.74
N LYS A 11 -2.50 0.42 22.97
CA LYS A 11 -3.49 0.47 24.05
C LYS A 11 -4.72 -0.34 23.65
N GLU A 12 -5.50 -0.77 24.64
CA GLU A 12 -6.71 -1.58 24.40
C GLU A 12 -7.68 -0.93 23.40
N ASN A 13 -7.88 0.38 23.48
CA ASN A 13 -8.74 1.10 22.53
C ASN A 13 -8.15 1.20 21.12
N MET A 14 -6.82 1.22 20.97
CA MET A 14 -6.16 1.16 19.65
C MET A 14 -6.37 -0.21 19.01
N VAL A 15 -6.28 -1.29 19.81
CA VAL A 15 -6.53 -2.66 19.36
C VAL A 15 -7.99 -2.80 18.93
N LYS A 16 -8.95 -2.40 19.78
CA LYS A 16 -10.38 -2.46 19.45
C LYS A 16 -10.74 -1.67 18.19
N ALA A 17 -10.13 -0.49 18.01
CA ALA A 17 -10.31 0.31 16.80
C ALA A 17 -9.79 -0.42 15.55
N MET A 18 -8.61 -1.04 15.62
CA MET A 18 -8.04 -1.83 14.51
C MET A 18 -8.92 -3.04 14.19
N GLU A 19 -9.31 -3.82 15.21
CA GLU A 19 -10.18 -4.99 15.05
C GLU A 19 -11.52 -4.62 14.41
N TYR A 20 -12.14 -3.52 14.84
CA TYR A 20 -13.38 -3.05 14.25
C TYR A 20 -13.20 -2.67 12.77
N MET A 21 -12.14 -1.92 12.44
CA MET A 21 -11.85 -1.55 11.04
C MET A 21 -11.60 -2.79 10.18
N GLN A 22 -10.91 -3.80 10.68
CA GLN A 22 -10.65 -5.05 9.96
C GLN A 22 -11.91 -5.89 9.77
N ASP A 23 -12.78 -5.98 10.79
CA ASP A 23 -14.05 -6.72 10.75
C ASP A 23 -14.99 -6.19 9.65
N VAL A 24 -15.03 -4.87 9.50
CA VAL A 24 -15.83 -4.20 8.45
C VAL A 24 -15.07 -3.97 7.15
N ASP A 25 -13.90 -4.61 6.97
CA ASP A 25 -13.06 -4.52 5.77
C ASP A 25 -12.72 -3.07 5.37
N TYR A 26 -12.51 -2.22 6.38
CA TYR A 26 -12.25 -0.78 6.26
C TYR A 26 -13.36 0.01 5.54
N ARG A 27 -14.58 -0.52 5.46
CA ARG A 27 -15.72 0.11 4.75
C ARG A 27 -16.55 1.07 5.61
N CYS A 28 -16.06 1.46 6.79
CA CYS A 28 -16.71 2.42 7.66
C CYS A 28 -15.96 3.75 7.73
N SER A 29 -16.64 4.81 8.16
CA SER A 29 -15.97 6.07 8.50
C SER A 29 -15.27 5.98 9.87
N ILE A 30 -14.28 6.84 10.09
CA ILE A 30 -13.59 6.94 11.39
C ILE A 30 -14.57 7.27 12.52
N LYS A 31 -15.57 8.11 12.25
CA LYS A 31 -16.64 8.45 13.19
C LYS A 31 -17.40 7.20 13.65
N VAL A 32 -17.84 6.36 12.70
CA VAL A 32 -18.58 5.12 13.01
C VAL A 32 -17.72 4.17 13.83
N MET A 33 -16.44 4.01 13.49
CA MET A 33 -15.52 3.20 14.28
C MET A 33 -15.36 3.76 15.71
N CYS A 34 -15.16 5.07 15.85
CA CYS A 34 -14.97 5.71 17.16
C CYS A 34 -16.22 5.56 18.05
N GLU A 35 -17.41 5.70 17.47
CA GLU A 35 -18.69 5.46 18.15
C GLU A 35 -18.81 3.99 18.59
N ALA A 36 -18.47 3.04 17.71
CA ALA A 36 -18.54 1.61 18.01
C ALA A 36 -17.59 1.17 19.14
N VAL A 37 -16.40 1.77 19.22
CA VAL A 37 -15.41 1.44 20.28
C VAL A 37 -15.52 2.34 21.51
N GLY A 38 -16.48 3.26 21.55
CA GLY A 38 -16.75 4.14 22.69
C GLY A 38 -15.66 5.18 22.94
N MET A 39 -15.07 5.75 21.88
CA MET A 39 -13.99 6.75 21.99
C MET A 39 -14.30 8.05 21.26
N ALA A 40 -13.66 9.13 21.68
CA ALA A 40 -13.71 10.41 20.98
C ALA A 40 -12.82 10.40 19.73
N GLU A 41 -13.36 10.89 18.61
CA GLU A 41 -12.66 10.99 17.32
C GLU A 41 -11.34 11.76 17.40
N ARG A 42 -11.30 12.84 18.20
CA ARG A 42 -10.07 13.60 18.44
C ARG A 42 -8.95 12.75 19.07
N GLY A 43 -9.33 11.78 19.92
CA GLY A 43 -8.40 10.85 20.54
C GLY A 43 -7.73 9.94 19.52
N TYR A 44 -8.47 9.49 18.51
CA TYR A 44 -7.94 8.70 17.39
C TYR A 44 -6.86 9.49 16.64
N TYR A 45 -7.15 10.72 16.21
CA TYR A 45 -6.17 11.54 15.50
C TYR A 45 -4.95 11.91 16.33
N TYR A 46 -5.08 11.96 17.66
CA TYR A 46 -3.94 12.22 18.54
C TYR A 46 -2.91 11.08 18.51
N TRP A 47 -3.34 9.84 18.26
CA TRP A 47 -2.43 8.69 18.20
C TRP A 47 -1.43 8.79 17.05
N PHE A 48 -1.81 9.40 15.93
CA PHE A 48 -0.94 9.60 14.76
C PHE A 48 0.20 10.59 15.01
N LYS A 49 0.23 11.28 16.15
CA LYS A 49 1.40 12.05 16.59
C LYS A 49 2.55 11.16 17.07
N ASN A 50 2.29 9.87 17.32
CA ASN A 50 3.30 8.90 17.71
C ASN A 50 3.74 8.07 16.49
N PRO A 51 4.97 8.21 15.98
CA PRO A 51 5.46 7.46 14.83
C PRO A 51 5.37 5.93 14.99
N GLU A 52 5.55 5.43 16.21
CA GLU A 52 5.47 4.00 16.50
C GLU A 52 4.04 3.46 16.36
N PHE A 53 3.03 4.26 16.72
CA PHE A 53 1.64 3.91 16.46
C PHE A 53 1.36 3.86 14.96
N CYS A 54 1.85 4.85 14.20
CA CYS A 54 1.65 4.87 12.74
C CYS A 54 2.26 3.63 12.08
N ARG A 55 3.47 3.23 12.47
CA ARG A 55 4.12 2.04 11.95
C ARG A 55 3.33 0.79 12.28
N TRP A 56 2.95 0.60 13.55
CA TRP A 56 2.12 -0.52 13.97
C TRP A 56 0.79 -0.57 13.20
N TRP A 57 0.11 0.57 13.04
CA TRP A 57 -1.16 0.65 12.32
C TRP A 57 -1.03 0.21 10.85
N ILE A 58 0.04 0.65 10.17
CA ILE A 58 0.35 0.26 8.79
C ILE A 58 0.63 -1.25 8.71
N ASP A 59 1.47 -1.77 9.60
CA ASP A 59 1.85 -3.19 9.61
C ASP A 59 0.62 -4.10 9.79
N GLU A 60 -0.31 -3.74 10.68
CA GLU A 60 -1.56 -4.48 10.88
C GLU A 60 -2.51 -4.37 9.67
N ALA A 61 -2.61 -3.19 9.06
CA ALA A 61 -3.44 -3.00 7.87
C ALA A 61 -2.90 -3.80 6.68
N ASP A 62 -1.58 -3.77 6.45
CA ASP A 62 -0.92 -4.54 5.40
C ASP A 62 -1.09 -6.04 5.62
N ALA A 63 -0.97 -6.52 6.87
CA ALA A 63 -1.22 -7.92 7.21
C ALA A 63 -2.66 -8.34 6.92
N HIS A 64 -3.64 -7.47 7.19
CA HIS A 64 -5.05 -7.73 6.83
C HIS A 64 -5.24 -7.81 5.33
N PHE A 65 -4.79 -6.81 4.57
CA PHE A 65 -4.95 -6.81 3.11
C PHE A 65 -4.16 -7.93 2.41
N ALA A 66 -3.03 -8.37 2.99
CA ALA A 66 -2.30 -9.53 2.49
C ALA A 66 -3.14 -10.81 2.53
N ARG A 67 -4.02 -10.98 3.53
CA ARG A 67 -4.95 -12.12 3.61
C ARG A 67 -6.02 -12.05 2.51
N SER A 68 -6.29 -10.86 1.98
CA SER A 68 -7.26 -10.66 0.89
C SER A 68 -6.69 -10.94 -0.51
N ILE A 69 -5.35 -11.10 -0.64
CA ILE A 69 -4.68 -11.35 -1.93
C ILE A 69 -5.29 -12.53 -2.72
N PRO A 70 -5.61 -13.69 -2.12
CA PRO A 70 -6.22 -14.79 -2.86
C PRO A 70 -7.57 -14.42 -3.48
N TYR A 71 -8.42 -13.67 -2.77
CA TYR A 71 -9.71 -13.22 -3.27
C TYR A 71 -9.55 -12.20 -4.41
N VAL A 72 -8.61 -11.28 -4.28
CA VAL A 72 -8.27 -10.32 -5.34
C VAL A 72 -7.79 -11.05 -6.60
N LYS A 73 -6.92 -12.06 -6.45
CA LYS A 73 -6.45 -12.89 -7.57
C LYS A 73 -7.59 -13.67 -8.23
N ALA A 74 -8.49 -14.26 -7.43
CA ALA A 74 -9.65 -14.97 -7.96
C ALA A 74 -10.59 -14.03 -8.73
N ALA A 75 -10.84 -12.83 -8.21
CA ALA A 75 -11.64 -11.80 -8.89
C ALA A 75 -10.97 -11.31 -10.18
N MET A 76 -9.65 -11.09 -10.17
CA MET A 76 -8.88 -10.70 -11.34
C MET A 76 -8.93 -11.79 -12.44
N TYR A 77 -8.78 -13.06 -12.06
CA TYR A 77 -8.90 -14.18 -13.00
C TYR A 77 -10.30 -14.24 -13.61
N ALA A 78 -11.35 -14.25 -12.77
CA ALA A 78 -12.74 -14.32 -13.22
C ALA A 78 -13.15 -13.12 -14.11
N SER A 79 -12.59 -11.93 -13.84
CA SER A 79 -12.75 -10.76 -14.71
C SER A 79 -12.05 -11.00 -16.05
N ALA A 80 -10.76 -11.35 -16.04
CA ALA A 80 -9.97 -11.53 -17.25
C ALA A 80 -10.54 -12.59 -18.21
N THR A 81 -11.06 -13.70 -17.67
CA THR A 81 -11.71 -14.79 -18.44
C THR A 81 -13.15 -14.49 -18.85
N GLY A 82 -13.78 -13.45 -18.27
CA GLY A 82 -15.15 -13.07 -18.58
C GLY A 82 -16.22 -13.93 -17.90
N GLU A 83 -15.89 -14.67 -16.84
CA GLU A 83 -16.81 -15.58 -16.14
C GLU A 83 -17.93 -14.87 -15.36
N LYS A 84 -17.72 -13.62 -14.90
CA LYS A 84 -18.69 -12.92 -14.03
C LYS A 84 -19.05 -11.51 -14.48
N VAL A 85 -18.10 -10.79 -15.08
CA VAL A 85 -18.27 -9.46 -15.68
C VAL A 85 -17.36 -9.44 -16.90
N GLN A 86 -17.74 -8.74 -17.98
CA GLN A 86 -16.88 -8.59 -19.15
C GLN A 86 -15.58 -7.88 -18.72
N GLY A 87 -14.49 -8.64 -18.59
CA GLY A 87 -13.26 -8.11 -18.02
C GLY A 87 -12.70 -6.94 -18.81
N SER A 88 -12.26 -5.92 -18.09
CA SER A 88 -11.62 -4.78 -18.72
C SER A 88 -10.28 -5.21 -19.33
N PRO A 89 -9.80 -4.53 -20.39
CA PRO A 89 -8.44 -4.73 -20.89
C PRO A 89 -7.38 -4.56 -19.79
N LYS A 90 -7.67 -3.75 -18.76
CA LYS A 90 -6.76 -3.51 -17.63
C LYS A 90 -6.62 -4.74 -16.72
N ASP A 91 -7.71 -5.47 -16.49
CA ASP A 91 -7.67 -6.70 -15.67
C ASP A 91 -6.86 -7.80 -16.36
N ARG A 92 -6.97 -7.90 -17.68
CA ARG A 92 -6.15 -8.80 -18.50
C ARG A 92 -4.68 -8.40 -18.51
N GLU A 93 -4.39 -7.11 -18.60
CA GLU A 93 -3.02 -6.59 -18.48
C GLU A 93 -2.41 -6.94 -17.11
N MET A 94 -3.14 -6.72 -16.01
CA MET A 94 -2.68 -7.07 -14.66
C MET A 94 -2.43 -8.56 -14.49
N LEU A 95 -3.29 -9.41 -15.07
CA LEU A 95 -3.09 -10.86 -15.08
C LEU A 95 -1.80 -11.25 -15.81
N LEU A 96 -1.57 -10.71 -17.00
CA LEU A 96 -0.38 -11.00 -17.81
C LEU A 96 0.90 -10.49 -17.12
N GLN A 97 0.91 -9.26 -16.59
CA GLN A 97 2.04 -8.75 -15.81
C GLN A 97 2.39 -9.63 -14.60
N ARG A 98 1.41 -10.38 -14.07
CA ARG A 98 1.61 -11.21 -12.88
C ARG A 98 2.02 -12.65 -13.19
N TYR A 99 1.52 -13.24 -14.28
CA TYR A 99 1.65 -14.68 -14.56
C TYR A 99 2.34 -15.01 -15.88
N ASP A 100 2.52 -14.06 -16.80
CA ASP A 100 3.26 -14.24 -18.04
C ASP A 100 4.62 -13.54 -17.92
N GLU A 101 5.68 -14.31 -17.68
CA GLU A 101 7.05 -13.81 -17.57
C GLU A 101 7.56 -13.17 -18.88
N GLY A 102 6.94 -13.49 -20.02
CA GLY A 102 7.23 -12.89 -21.32
C GLY A 102 6.46 -11.60 -21.59
N PHE A 103 5.51 -11.23 -20.73
CA PHE A 103 4.69 -10.03 -20.94
C PHE A 103 5.48 -8.76 -20.59
N MET A 104 5.86 -8.01 -21.62
CA MET A 104 6.46 -6.68 -21.45
C MET A 104 5.43 -5.58 -21.75
N PRO A 105 4.89 -4.88 -20.73
CA PRO A 105 4.02 -3.73 -20.97
C PRO A 105 4.80 -2.65 -21.72
N LYS A 106 4.24 -2.17 -22.83
CA LYS A 106 4.84 -1.09 -23.62
C LYS A 106 4.83 0.20 -22.79
N SER A 107 5.94 0.54 -22.15
CA SER A 107 6.15 1.86 -21.59
C SER A 107 6.90 2.73 -22.61
N LYS A 108 6.28 3.83 -23.05
CA LYS A 108 6.99 4.91 -23.74
C LYS A 108 7.47 5.89 -22.68
N ARG A 109 8.78 5.97 -22.45
CA ARG A 109 9.39 7.06 -21.68
C ARG A 109 10.07 8.00 -22.65
N GLU A 110 9.58 9.23 -22.76
CA GLU A 110 10.39 10.32 -23.33
C GLU A 110 11.42 10.72 -22.28
N ILE A 111 12.69 10.47 -22.58
CA ILE A 111 13.81 10.95 -21.78
C ILE A 111 14.24 12.26 -22.42
N SER A 112 13.76 13.39 -21.88
CA SER A 112 14.27 14.71 -22.25
C SER A 112 15.36 15.12 -21.27
N GLY A 113 16.56 15.38 -21.78
CA GLY A 113 17.69 15.92 -21.04
C GLY A 113 18.53 16.78 -21.97
N ASP A 114 19.15 17.83 -21.41
CA ASP A 114 20.05 18.72 -22.14
C ASP A 114 21.37 17.98 -22.42
N VAL A 115 21.43 17.32 -23.57
CA VAL A 115 22.55 16.48 -24.02
C VAL A 115 23.90 17.24 -23.94
N GLY A 116 23.87 18.57 -24.07
CA GLY A 116 25.06 19.42 -23.97
C GLY A 116 25.72 19.42 -22.58
N LYS A 117 24.95 19.33 -21.49
CA LYS A 117 25.53 19.31 -20.12
C LYS A 117 26.19 17.97 -19.79
N VAL A 118 25.64 16.87 -20.31
CA VAL A 118 26.18 15.52 -20.06
C VAL A 118 27.48 15.30 -20.83
N LEU A 119 27.56 15.78 -22.08
CA LEU A 119 28.78 15.71 -22.89
C LEU A 119 29.93 16.55 -22.30
N ASN A 120 29.66 17.77 -21.85
CA ASN A 120 30.69 18.61 -21.22
C ASN A 120 31.22 18.00 -19.92
N ALA A 121 30.34 17.47 -19.07
CA ALA A 121 30.74 16.82 -17.81
C ALA A 121 31.55 15.51 -18.01
N LEU A 122 31.37 14.82 -19.15
CA LEU A 122 32.15 13.63 -19.50
C LEU A 122 33.51 14.00 -20.09
N GLN A 123 33.60 15.11 -20.83
CA GLN A 123 34.87 15.62 -21.37
C GLN A 123 35.77 16.20 -20.27
N GLU A 124 35.20 16.88 -19.26
CA GLU A 124 35.96 17.38 -18.10
C GLU A 124 36.55 16.24 -17.26
N LYS A 125 35.88 15.09 -17.15
CA LYS A 125 36.40 13.92 -16.42
C LYS A 125 37.39 13.05 -17.19
N ALA A 126 37.46 13.19 -18.51
CA ALA A 126 38.40 12.45 -19.36
C ALA A 126 39.70 13.23 -19.61
N GLY A 127 39.76 14.49 -19.13
CA GLY A 127 40.90 15.40 -19.25
C GLY A 127 41.72 15.61 -17.98
N GLU A 128 41.42 14.90 -16.89
CA GLU A 128 42.27 14.73 -15.69
C GLU A 128 42.99 13.37 -15.73
#